data_AF-A0A8T6UAN5-F1
#
_entry.id   AF-A0A8T6UAN5-F1
#
_cell.length_a   1.000
_cell.length_b   1.000
_cell.length_c   1.000
_cell.angle_alpha   90.00
_cell.angle_beta   90.00
_cell.angle_gamma   90.00
#
_symmetry.space_group_name_H-M   'P 1'
#
loop_
_entity.id
_entity.type
_entity.pdbx_description
1 polymer ?
#
loop_
_entity_poly.entity_id
_entity_poly.type
_entity_poly.pdbx_seq_one_letter_code
_entity_poly.pdbx_strand_id
1 'polypeptide(L)'
;MAEILEVAREGVLKTQIMYRANLSFAQLNEYLSLLLELKLLKTVTNSDRICYETTDKGFRYLQSYQAIRELLKKGKRNNSSEADSLNLVKRGSQVICSKGPF
;
A
#
# COMPACT_ATOMS: atom_id res chain seq x y z
N MET A 1 7.66 1.37 0.98
CA MET A 1 8.46 1.20 2.23
C MET A 1 7.65 0.47 3.29
N ALA A 2 6.47 0.97 3.65
CA ALA A 2 5.57 0.26 4.56
C ALA A 2 5.22 -1.15 4.04
N GLU A 3 5.02 -1.35 2.73
CA GLU A 3 4.77 -2.68 2.16
C GLU A 3 5.93 -3.65 2.41
N ILE A 4 7.18 -3.20 2.28
CA ILE A 4 8.36 -4.03 2.53
C ILE A 4 8.40 -4.48 3.99
N LEU A 5 8.14 -3.56 4.92
CA LEU A 5 8.12 -3.84 6.35
C LEU A 5 6.96 -4.77 6.75
N GLU A 6 5.80 -4.67 6.09
CA GLU A 6 4.67 -5.59 6.30
C GLU A 6 4.98 -7.00 5.76
N VAL A 7 5.63 -7.10 4.60
CA VAL A 7 6.05 -8.40 4.02
C VAL A 7 7.13 -9.08 4.85
N ALA A 8 8.00 -8.30 5.49
CA ALA A 8 9.16 -8.79 6.24
C ALA A 8 8.91 -9.05 7.74
N ARG A 9 7.65 -9.08 8.21
CA ARG A 9 7.34 -9.22 9.65
C ARG A 9 7.91 -10.47 10.31
N GLU A 10 7.97 -11.59 9.59
CA GLU A 10 8.40 -12.89 10.11
C GLU A 10 9.73 -13.37 9.51
N GLY A 11 10.48 -12.47 8.87
CA GLY A 11 11.69 -12.84 8.16
C GLY A 11 11.37 -13.40 6.77
N VAL A 12 11.95 -12.81 5.74
CA VAL A 12 11.61 -13.17 4.36
C VAL A 12 12.81 -13.02 3.44
N LEU A 13 12.88 -13.85 2.39
CA LEU A 13 13.93 -13.76 1.40
C LEU A 13 13.80 -12.48 0.57
N LYS A 14 14.94 -11.93 0.14
CA LYS A 14 15.01 -10.75 -0.75
C LYS A 14 14.09 -10.84 -1.96
N THR A 15 14.06 -11.99 -2.63
CA THR A 15 13.23 -12.23 -3.80
C THR A 15 11.73 -12.20 -3.47
N GLN A 16 11.34 -12.73 -2.32
CA GLN A 16 9.94 -12.70 -1.87
C GLN A 16 9.48 -11.25 -1.57
N ILE A 17 10.36 -10.40 -1.03
CA ILE A 17 10.07 -8.96 -0.89
C ILE A 17 9.82 -8.32 -2.26
N MET A 18 10.70 -8.58 -3.23
CA MET A 18 10.59 -8.03 -4.58
C MET A 18 9.22 -8.31 -5.21
N TYR A 19 8.81 -9.58 -5.20
CA TYR A 19 7.56 -9.99 -5.82
C TYR A 19 6.33 -9.51 -5.05
N ARG A 20 6.34 -9.58 -3.71
CA ARG A 20 5.17 -9.21 -2.89
C ARG A 20 4.96 -7.70 -2.80
N ALA A 21 6.04 -6.92 -2.80
CA ALA A 21 5.98 -5.46 -2.78
C ALA A 21 5.96 -4.84 -4.19
N ASN A 22 5.92 -5.65 -5.26
CA ASN A 22 5.91 -5.23 -6.66
C ASN A 22 7.05 -4.23 -6.99
N LEU A 23 8.27 -4.58 -6.58
CA LEU A 23 9.45 -3.73 -6.77
C LEU A 23 10.31 -4.22 -7.93
N SER A 24 10.89 -3.30 -8.69
CA SER A 24 12.03 -3.62 -9.54
C SER A 24 13.26 -3.96 -8.70
N PHE A 25 14.24 -4.65 -9.31
CA PHE A 25 15.50 -4.97 -8.63
C PHE A 25 16.25 -3.73 -8.12
N ALA A 26 16.26 -2.64 -8.91
CA ALA A 26 16.89 -1.39 -8.52
C ALA A 26 16.23 -0.77 -7.28
N GLN A 27 14.90 -0.63 -7.30
CA GLN A 27 14.12 -0.13 -6.17
C GLN A 27 14.30 -1.00 -4.93
N LEU A 28 14.30 -2.32 -5.08
CA LEU A 28 14.50 -3.24 -3.97
C LEU A 28 15.84 -3.00 -3.27
N ASN A 29 16.93 -2.89 -4.03
CA ASN A 29 18.27 -2.70 -3.44
C ASN A 29 18.38 -1.36 -2.70
N GLU A 30 17.91 -0.28 -3.32
CA GLU A 30 17.91 1.05 -2.73
C GLU A 30 17.09 1.06 -1.43
N TYR A 31 15.88 0.50 -1.46
CA TYR A 31 14.99 0.50 -0.31
C TYR A 31 15.46 -0.41 0.81
N LEU A 32 16.00 -1.60 0.50
CA LEU A 32 16.56 -2.47 1.53
C LEU A 32 17.78 -1.82 2.20
N SER A 33 18.65 -1.16 1.42
CA SER A 33 19.81 -0.44 1.97
C SER A 33 19.35 0.64 2.95
N LEU A 34 18.40 1.49 2.53
CA LEU A 34 17.87 2.56 3.37
C LEU A 34 17.17 2.04 4.63
N LEU A 35 16.36 0.98 4.52
CA LEU A 35 15.64 0.42 5.66
C LEU A 35 16.59 -0.26 6.69
N LEU A 36 17.68 -0.86 6.22
CA LEU A 36 18.74 -1.39 7.08
C LEU A 36 19.51 -0.27 7.79
N GLU A 37 19.90 0.78 7.06
CA GLU A 37 20.57 1.96 7.61
C GLU A 37 19.73 2.63 8.71
N LEU A 38 18.43 2.78 8.46
CA LEU A 38 17.48 3.33 9.43
C LEU A 38 17.15 2.37 10.58
N LYS A 39 17.66 1.13 10.54
CA LYS A 39 17.37 0.05 11.51
C LYS A 39 15.88 -0.30 11.61
N LEU A 40 15.13 -0.13 10.52
CA LEU A 40 13.74 -0.56 10.40
C LEU A 40 13.65 -2.03 9.97
N LEU A 41 14.67 -2.52 9.27
CA LEU A 41 14.93 -3.93 8.99
C LEU A 41 16.20 -4.39 9.69
N LYS A 42 16.30 -5.70 9.91
CA LYS A 42 17.52 -6.45 10.24
C LYS A 42 17.68 -7.62 9.28
N THR A 43 18.91 -8.11 9.12
CA THR A 43 19.17 -9.39 8.45
C THR A 43 19.24 -10.50 9.49
N VAL A 44 18.65 -11.64 9.18
CA VAL A 44 18.69 -12.85 10.01
C VAL A 44 19.06 -14.04 9.12
N THR A 45 19.82 -14.99 9.67
CA THR A 45 20.18 -16.22 8.96
C THR A 45 19.18 -17.31 9.34
N ASN A 46 18.46 -17.84 8.37
CA ASN A 46 17.56 -18.97 8.55
C ASN A 46 17.92 -20.05 7.54
N SER A 47 18.32 -21.23 8.03
CA SER A 47 18.66 -22.39 7.18
C SER A 47 19.67 -22.01 6.08
N ASP A 48 20.77 -21.37 6.48
CA ASP A 48 21.85 -20.86 5.61
C ASP A 48 21.45 -19.79 4.58
N ARG A 49 20.24 -19.23 4.69
CA ARG A 49 19.75 -18.17 3.82
C ARG A 49 19.60 -16.86 4.59
N ILE A 50 19.99 -15.76 3.95
CA ILE A 50 19.78 -14.42 4.48
C ILE A 50 18.32 -14.02 4.26
N CYS A 51 17.62 -13.80 5.36
CA CYS A 51 16.28 -13.25 5.41
C CYS A 51 16.33 -11.82 5.97
N TYR A 52 15.34 -11.03 5.60
CA TYR A 52 15.12 -9.67 6.09
C TYR A 52 13.91 -9.68 7.01
N GLU A 53 14.06 -9.14 8.20
CA GLU A 53 13.03 -9.13 9.22
C GLU A 53 12.80 -7.71 9.75
N THR A 54 11.53 -7.35 9.93
CA THR A 54 11.14 -6.07 10.51
C THR A 54 11.55 -6.00 11.98
N THR A 55 12.21 -4.90 12.37
CA THR A 55 12.61 -4.67 13.76
C THR A 55 11.45 -4.08 14.57
N ASP A 56 11.57 -4.05 15.90
CA ASP A 56 10.63 -3.32 16.77
C ASP A 56 10.50 -1.84 16.37
N LYS A 57 11.59 -1.23 15.88
CA LYS A 57 11.56 0.13 15.34
C LYS A 57 10.75 0.21 14.05
N GLY A 58 10.89 -0.78 13.17
CA GLY A 58 10.06 -0.95 11.97
C GLY A 58 8.57 -1.11 12.30
N PHE A 59 8.23 -1.88 13.33
CA PHE A 59 6.84 -2.02 13.78
C PHE A 59 6.24 -0.70 14.30
N ARG A 60 7.00 0.08 15.07
CA ARG A 60 6.56 1.42 15.50
C ARG A 60 6.36 2.35 14.31
N TYR A 61 7.24 2.29 13.30
CA TYR A 61 7.06 3.03 12.06
C TYR A 61 5.75 2.65 11.36
N LEU A 62 5.43 1.36 11.25
CA LEU A 62 4.18 0.89 10.65
C LEU A 62 2.94 1.40 11.40
N GLN A 63 2.95 1.39 12.73
CA GLN A 63 1.85 1.92 13.54
C GLN A 63 1.62 3.42 13.27
N SER A 64 2.69 4.22 13.29
CA SER A 64 2.61 5.65 12.98
C SER A 64 2.16 5.89 11.53
N TYR A 65 2.66 5.12 10.58
CA TYR A 65 2.27 5.19 9.18
C TYR A 65 0.76 4.92 8.99
N GLN A 66 0.23 3.89 9.65
CA GLN A 66 -1.20 3.57 9.62
C GLN A 66 -2.03 4.70 10.25
N ALA A 67 -1.62 5.24 11.41
CA ALA A 67 -2.32 6.34 12.06
C ALA A 67 -2.42 7.59 11.16
N ILE A 68 -1.31 7.97 10.51
CA ILE A 68 -1.27 9.09 9.56
C ILE A 68 -2.18 8.81 8.37
N ARG A 69 -2.14 7.58 7.82
CA ARG A 69 -2.97 7.20 6.68
C ARG A 69 -4.48 7.32 6.98
N GLU A 70 -4.90 6.91 8.17
CA GLU A 70 -6.29 7.04 8.59
C GLU A 70 -6.72 8.51 8.80
N LEU A 71 -5.84 9.36 9.34
CA LEU A 71 -6.09 10.80 9.44
C LEU A 71 -6.29 11.44 8.07
N LEU A 72 -5.43 11.11 7.10
CA LEU A 72 -5.55 11.60 5.72
C LEU A 72 -6.84 11.13 5.04
N LYS A 73 -7.29 9.90 5.32
CA LYS A 73 -8.57 9.37 4.82
C LYS A 73 -9.77 10.10 5.43
N LYS A 74 -9.71 10.46 6.72
CA LYS A 74 -10.77 11.23 7.39
C LYS A 74 -10.87 12.65 6.82
N GLY A 75 -9.75 13.32 6.54
CA GLY A 75 -9.74 14.65 5.94
C GLY A 75 -10.44 14.72 4.58
N LYS A 76 -10.35 13.67 3.76
CA LYS A 76 -11.04 13.60 2.45
C LYS A 76 -12.56 13.52 2.54
N ARG A 77 -13.11 12.90 3.59
CA ARG A 77 -14.57 12.76 3.78
C ARG A 77 -15.26 14.06 4.21
N ASN A 78 -14.52 14.99 4.78
CA ASN A 78 -15.07 16.27 5.24
C ASN A 78 -15.22 17.31 4.13
N ASN A 79 -14.70 17.02 2.92
CA ASN A 79 -14.74 17.94 1.76
C ASN A 79 -15.69 17.47 0.64
N SER A 80 -16.51 16.45 0.89
CA SER A 80 -17.37 15.81 -0.12
C SER A 80 -18.85 15.83 0.25
N SER A 81 -19.32 16.82 1.00
CA SER A 81 -20.74 16.97 1.39
C SER A 81 -21.49 18.03 0.57
N GLU A 82 -20.98 18.47 -0.58
CA GLU A 82 -21.69 19.44 -1.43
C GLU A 82 -21.67 19.14 -2.94
N ALA A 83 -21.42 17.89 -3.36
CA ALA A 83 -21.51 17.53 -4.78
C ALA A 83 -21.93 16.08 -5.05
N ASP A 84 -22.91 15.55 -4.32
CA ASP A 84 -23.57 14.30 -4.71
C ASP A 84 -24.99 14.58 -5.20
N SER A 85 -25.08 15.01 -6.47
CA SER A 85 -26.32 14.99 -7.26
C SER A 85 -25.98 14.77 -8.73
N LEU A 86 -25.37 13.63 -9.06
CA LEU A 86 -25.35 13.08 -10.42
C LEU A 86 -25.54 11.56 -10.36
N ASN A 87 -26.79 11.11 -10.40
CA ASN A 87 -27.11 9.71 -10.64
C ASN A 87 -26.98 9.41 -12.14
N LEU A 88 -25.83 8.87 -12.55
CA LEU A 88 -25.62 8.29 -13.89
C LEU A 88 -26.19 6.86 -13.92
N VAL A 89 -27.45 6.72 -14.34
CA VAL A 89 -28.00 5.40 -14.71
C VAL A 89 -27.46 5.01 -16.08
N LYS A 90 -26.60 3.99 -16.11
CA LYS A 90 -26.13 3.36 -17.33
C LYS A 90 -27.04 2.16 -17.65
N ARG A 91 -27.89 2.27 -18.67
CA ARG A 91 -28.60 1.11 -19.24
C ARG A 91 -28.11 0.85 -20.66
N GLY A 92 -27.17 -0.09 -20.79
CA GLY A 92 -26.84 -0.77 -22.04
C GLY A 92 -26.45 0.13 -23.23
N SER A 93 -26.17 -0.51 -24.36
CA SER A 93 -25.64 0.13 -25.57
C SER A 93 -26.74 0.67 -26.51
N GLN A 94 -27.91 1.04 -26.01
CA GLN A 94 -29.03 1.48 -26.87
C GLN A 94 -29.52 2.88 -26.49
N VAL A 95 -29.21 3.86 -27.33
CA VAL A 95 -29.88 5.18 -27.31
C VAL A 95 -31.21 5.00 -28.05
N ILE A 96 -32.34 5.11 -27.34
CA ILE A 96 -33.66 5.16 -27.95
C ILE A 96 -34.30 6.49 -27.56
N CYS A 97 -34.32 7.45 -28.50
CA CYS A 97 -35.21 8.60 -28.43
C CYS A 97 -36.64 8.11 -28.70
N SER A 98 -37.52 8.16 -27.70
CA SER A 98 -38.95 8.07 -27.93
C SER A 98 -39.60 9.39 -27.50
N LYS A 99 -40.18 10.09 -28.49
CA LYS A 99 -41.12 11.19 -28.28
C LYS A 99 -42.30 10.63 -27.49
N GLY A 100 -42.61 11.24 -26.35
CA GLY A 100 -43.79 10.87 -25.57
C GLY A 100 -45.08 11.24 -26.32
N PRO A 101 -46.17 10.51 -26.09
CA PRO A 101 -47.50 11.06 -26.16
C PRO A 101 -48.00 11.32 -24.74
N PHE A 102 -48.50 12.55 -24.55
CA PHE A 102 -49.11 13.12 -23.33
C PHE A 102 -48.14 13.69 -22.29
#